data_AF-A0A534AIT7-F1
#
_entry.id   AF-A0A534AIT7-F1
#
_cell.length_a   1.000
_cell.length_b   1.000
_cell.length_c   1.000
_cell.angle_alpha   90.00
_cell.angle_beta   90.00
_cell.angle_gamma   90.00
#
_symmetry.space_group_name_H-M   'P 1'
#
loop_
_entity.id
_entity.type
_entity.pdbx_description
1 polymer ?
#
loop_
_entity_poly.entity_id
_entity_poly.type
_entity_poly.pdbx_seq_one_letter_code
_entity_poly.pdbx_strand_id
1 'polypeptide(L)'
;MDALRRSGSWMRPHVRLRRTLFFGLTLLTAGCASALLLDVLQADSLSGIELVGLLLFFALFAWIASAFWTAIAGFAISLVGGDPAAVQVGEVAGRPLRTRTAVAMPVYNEDPRRVAAGLEAIWCSLARESQRGAFDFFILSDTRDPGIAAEEEAMWQRFVARHRAAGRVFYRRRRDRSDHKAGNIADFVRRWGAGYDYMIVLDADSIMTGSALVTLARVMDAHPEIGILQSLPLPVGRETLFARLLQFGARLQSPMLASGLAFWQLGESNYWGHNAILRLQAFARHCTLPHLPGKPPLGGEILSHDFVEAAFMRRAGYEVRQLPELIGSWEEMPANLIDYAARERRWTQGNLQHARLLGFPGLHPLSRVHFLTGILSYVSSLMWLALLLVSSLVSAIETTKKPQY
;
A
#
# COMPACT_ATOMS: atom_id res chain seq x y z
N MET A 1 -23.08 -8.71 -12.17
CA MET A 1 -22.99 -7.24 -12.29
C MET A 1 -24.11 -6.52 -11.51
N ASP A 2 -25.33 -7.06 -11.43
CA ASP A 2 -26.43 -6.39 -10.70
C ASP A 2 -26.35 -6.44 -9.17
N ALA A 3 -25.70 -7.45 -8.58
CA ALA A 3 -25.48 -7.50 -7.12
C ALA A 3 -24.49 -6.41 -6.64
N LEU A 4 -23.45 -6.12 -7.41
CA LEU A 4 -22.45 -5.06 -7.11
C LEU A 4 -23.03 -3.64 -7.25
N ARG A 5 -24.13 -3.47 -7.99
CA ARG A 5 -24.80 -2.16 -8.14
C ARG A 5 -25.71 -1.80 -6.95
N ARG A 6 -26.20 -2.78 -6.19
CA ARG A 6 -27.21 -2.58 -5.14
C ARG A 6 -26.64 -2.26 -3.75
N SER A 7 -25.40 -2.65 -3.42
CA SER A 7 -24.80 -2.32 -2.10
C SER A 7 -24.39 -0.85 -1.98
N GLY A 8 -24.17 -0.15 -3.10
CA GLY A 8 -23.58 1.18 -3.11
C GLY A 8 -24.53 2.37 -2.91
N SER A 9 -25.83 2.22 -2.66
CA SER A 9 -26.74 3.39 -2.57
C SER A 9 -26.74 4.07 -1.19
N TRP A 10 -26.69 3.29 -0.10
CA TRP A 10 -26.73 3.79 1.28
C TRP A 10 -25.37 4.31 1.78
N MET A 11 -24.25 3.84 1.21
CA MET A 11 -22.90 4.31 1.54
C MET A 11 -22.54 5.67 0.91
N ARG A 12 -23.22 6.07 -0.18
CA ARG A 12 -22.86 7.28 -0.96
C ARG A 12 -22.91 8.60 -0.18
N PRO A 13 -23.90 8.88 0.69
CA PRO A 13 -23.95 10.13 1.43
C PRO A 13 -22.80 10.25 2.44
N HIS A 14 -22.52 9.17 3.19
CA HIS A 14 -21.43 9.13 4.16
C HIS A 14 -20.05 9.25 3.49
N VAL A 15 -19.85 8.54 2.38
CA VAL A 15 -18.60 8.63 1.58
C VAL A 15 -18.39 10.07 1.10
N ARG A 16 -19.44 10.71 0.55
CA ARG A 16 -19.36 12.10 0.07
C ARG A 16 -19.06 13.06 1.21
N LEU A 17 -19.76 12.94 2.34
CA LEU A 17 -19.55 13.80 3.49
C LEU A 17 -18.12 13.72 4.02
N ARG A 18 -17.58 12.52 4.22
CA ARG A 18 -16.20 12.33 4.72
C ARG A 18 -15.16 12.90 3.78
N ARG A 19 -15.36 12.76 2.47
CA ARG A 19 -14.48 13.34 1.45
C ARG A 19 -14.59 14.85 1.38
N THR A 20 -15.80 15.39 1.38
CA THR A 20 -16.02 16.83 1.43
C THR A 20 -15.40 17.43 2.68
N LEU A 21 -15.52 16.77 3.82
CA LEU A 21 -14.88 17.17 5.07
C LEU A 21 -13.35 17.13 4.93
N PHE A 22 -12.77 16.01 4.51
CA PHE A 22 -11.32 15.85 4.38
C PHE A 22 -10.69 16.83 3.39
N PHE A 23 -11.19 16.85 2.14
CA PHE A 23 -10.66 17.76 1.11
C PHE A 23 -11.00 19.21 1.41
N GLY A 24 -12.20 19.49 1.93
CA GLY A 24 -12.62 20.83 2.32
C GLY A 24 -11.74 21.41 3.42
N LEU A 25 -11.49 20.64 4.48
CA LEU A 25 -10.59 21.06 5.56
C LEU A 25 -9.15 21.21 5.08
N THR A 26 -8.64 20.29 4.26
CA THR A 26 -7.29 20.38 3.69
C THR A 26 -7.10 21.65 2.86
N LEU A 27 -8.01 21.91 1.91
CA LEU A 27 -7.95 23.08 1.03
C LEU A 27 -8.21 24.37 1.80
N LEU A 28 -9.10 24.37 2.79
CA LEU A 28 -9.35 25.51 3.65
C LEU A 28 -8.11 25.86 4.48
N THR A 29 -7.46 24.88 5.13
CA THR A 29 -6.24 25.14 5.91
C THR A 29 -5.12 25.67 5.02
N ALA A 30 -4.89 25.06 3.84
CA ALA A 30 -3.89 25.52 2.89
C ALA A 30 -4.21 26.91 2.33
N GLY A 31 -5.48 27.18 2.03
CA GLY A 31 -5.97 28.47 1.56
C GLY A 31 -5.77 29.57 2.59
N CYS A 32 -6.16 29.32 3.86
CA CYS A 32 -5.94 30.28 4.95
C CYS A 32 -4.46 30.56 5.17
N ALA A 33 -3.61 29.52 5.22
CA ALA A 33 -2.17 29.72 5.36
C ALA A 33 -1.57 30.52 4.19
N SER A 34 -2.03 30.25 2.96
CA SER A 34 -1.57 30.98 1.78
C SER A 34 -2.09 32.42 1.75
N ALA A 35 -3.30 32.68 2.26
CA ALA A 35 -3.82 34.04 2.39
C ALA A 35 -3.00 34.87 3.39
N LEU A 36 -2.58 34.28 4.51
CA LEU A 36 -1.68 34.93 5.46
C LEU A 36 -0.32 35.25 4.83
N LEU A 37 0.24 34.32 4.04
CA LEU A 37 1.49 34.59 3.32
C LEU A 37 1.31 35.68 2.25
N LEU A 38 0.19 35.66 1.53
CA LEU A 38 -0.13 36.66 0.52
C LEU A 38 -0.22 38.06 1.13
N ASP A 39 -0.82 38.21 2.31
CA ASP A 39 -0.92 39.47 3.04
C ASP A 39 0.47 40.06 3.34
N VAL A 40 1.43 39.22 3.73
CA VAL A 40 2.82 39.62 3.94
C VAL A 40 3.50 40.04 2.63
N LEU A 41 3.29 39.29 1.54
CA LEU A 41 3.93 39.55 0.25
C LEU A 41 3.34 40.77 -0.49
N GLN A 42 2.07 41.11 -0.27
CA GLN A 42 1.41 42.22 -0.97
C GLN A 42 1.82 43.60 -0.48
N ALA A 43 2.55 43.71 0.63
CA ALA A 43 2.97 44.99 1.21
C ALA A 43 3.71 45.90 0.19
N ASP A 44 4.50 45.34 -0.73
CA ASP A 44 5.32 46.07 -1.71
C ASP A 44 4.96 45.78 -3.18
N SER A 45 3.72 45.33 -3.44
CA SER A 45 3.18 44.80 -4.71
C SER A 45 3.70 43.41 -5.11
N LEU A 46 2.78 42.54 -5.54
CA LEU A 46 3.07 41.14 -5.82
C LEU A 46 3.83 40.95 -7.15
N SER A 47 5.08 40.51 -7.06
CA SER A 47 5.91 40.13 -8.20
C SER A 47 5.58 38.72 -8.72
N GLY A 48 5.98 38.44 -9.96
CA GLY A 48 5.79 37.12 -10.56
C GLY A 48 6.52 35.99 -9.83
N ILE A 49 7.67 36.28 -9.22
CA ILE A 49 8.44 35.29 -8.44
C ILE A 49 7.78 34.97 -7.11
N GLU A 50 7.20 35.98 -6.44
CA GLU A 50 6.40 35.79 -5.22
C GLU A 50 5.14 34.98 -5.49
N LEU A 51 4.50 35.18 -6.65
CA LEU A 51 3.37 34.35 -7.08
C LEU A 51 3.78 32.87 -7.26
N VAL A 52 4.95 32.60 -7.86
CA VAL A 52 5.47 31.22 -7.96
C VAL A 52 5.73 30.64 -6.56
N GLY A 53 6.34 31.43 -5.66
CA GLY A 53 6.56 31.05 -4.27
C GLY A 53 5.26 30.72 -3.54
N LEU A 54 4.22 31.54 -3.72
CA LEU A 54 2.89 31.34 -3.14
C LEU A 54 2.21 30.06 -3.65
N LEU A 55 2.32 29.75 -4.94
CA LEU A 55 1.76 28.52 -5.52
C LEU A 55 2.49 27.28 -4.99
N LEU A 56 3.83 27.33 -4.89
CA LEU A 56 4.63 26.27 -4.28
C LEU A 56 4.25 26.08 -2.81
N PHE A 57 4.12 27.19 -2.06
CA PHE A 57 3.71 27.18 -0.68
C PHE A 57 2.32 26.56 -0.52
N PHE A 58 1.33 26.96 -1.31
CA PHE A 58 -0.02 26.39 -1.26
C PHE A 58 0.01 24.87 -1.48
N ALA A 59 0.73 24.39 -2.50
CA ALA A 59 0.82 22.97 -2.80
C ALA A 59 1.51 22.16 -1.69
N LEU A 60 2.63 22.68 -1.15
CA LEU A 60 3.37 22.05 -0.05
C LEU A 60 2.58 22.09 1.27
N PHE A 61 1.87 23.18 1.53
CA PHE A 61 1.05 23.31 2.72
C PHE A 61 -0.20 22.43 2.65
N ALA A 62 -0.82 22.31 1.47
CA ALA A 62 -1.90 21.35 1.23
C ALA A 62 -1.44 19.90 1.46
N TRP A 63 -0.21 19.56 1.06
CA TRP A 63 0.40 18.27 1.35
C TRP A 63 0.50 18.01 2.86
N ILE A 64 1.06 18.95 3.63
CA ILE A 64 1.15 18.86 5.09
C ILE A 64 -0.24 18.78 5.74
N ALA A 65 -1.16 19.66 5.31
CA ALA A 65 -2.52 19.71 5.83
C ALA A 65 -3.26 18.40 5.59
N SER A 66 -3.04 17.74 4.45
CA SER A 66 -3.66 16.44 4.16
C SER A 66 -3.20 15.34 5.12
N ALA A 67 -1.91 15.32 5.47
CA ALA A 67 -1.36 14.40 6.47
C ALA A 67 -1.90 14.72 7.87
N PHE A 68 -1.97 16.01 8.22
CA PHE A 68 -2.54 16.47 9.48
C PHE A 68 -4.01 16.04 9.63
N TRP A 69 -4.87 16.31 8.64
CA TRP A 69 -6.28 15.94 8.71
C TRP A 69 -6.51 14.42 8.65
N THR A 70 -5.63 13.68 7.97
CA THR A 70 -5.62 12.21 8.05
C THR A 70 -5.32 11.75 9.49
N ALA A 71 -4.29 12.31 10.12
CA ALA A 71 -3.93 11.98 11.50
C ALA A 71 -5.05 12.35 12.49
N ILE A 72 -5.67 13.53 12.35
CA ILE A 72 -6.80 13.95 13.19
C ILE A 72 -8.00 13.00 13.03
N ALA A 73 -8.35 12.61 11.81
CA ALA A 73 -9.42 11.64 11.57
C ALA A 73 -9.12 10.30 12.24
N GLY A 74 -7.89 9.79 12.09
CA GLY A 74 -7.45 8.55 12.71
C GLY A 74 -7.43 8.60 14.24
N PHE A 75 -7.00 9.73 14.80
CA PHE A 75 -7.02 10.01 16.24
C PHE A 75 -8.46 10.03 16.77
N ALA A 76 -9.35 10.77 16.11
CA ALA A 76 -10.76 10.85 16.48
C ALA A 76 -11.43 9.47 16.45
N ILE A 77 -11.18 8.67 15.41
CA ILE A 77 -11.67 7.28 15.29
C ILE A 77 -11.17 6.41 16.45
N SER A 78 -9.89 6.55 16.78
CA SER A 78 -9.28 5.80 17.89
C SER A 78 -9.92 6.17 19.24
N LEU A 79 -10.25 7.45 19.44
CA LEU A 79 -10.89 7.93 20.67
C LEU A 79 -12.32 7.42 20.84
N VAL A 80 -13.10 7.33 19.75
CA VAL A 80 -14.50 6.88 19.82
C VAL A 80 -14.64 5.35 19.79
N GLY A 81 -13.52 4.62 19.73
CA GLY A 81 -13.48 3.15 19.84
C GLY A 81 -13.66 2.40 18.51
N GLY A 82 -13.46 3.05 17.36
CA GLY A 82 -13.54 2.42 16.04
C GLY A 82 -14.34 3.23 15.03
N ASP A 83 -14.24 2.86 13.75
CA ASP A 83 -14.98 3.51 12.67
C ASP A 83 -16.24 2.69 12.32
N PRO A 84 -17.46 3.21 12.54
CA PRO A 84 -18.70 2.51 12.20
C PRO A 84 -18.84 2.17 10.70
N ALA A 85 -18.12 2.86 9.82
CA ALA A 85 -18.12 2.59 8.39
C ALA A 85 -16.98 1.65 7.95
N ALA A 86 -16.06 1.30 8.86
CA ALA A 86 -15.03 0.30 8.60
C ALA A 86 -15.61 -1.11 8.61
N VAL A 87 -14.87 -2.03 7.98
CA VAL A 87 -15.21 -3.45 8.00
C VAL A 87 -15.00 -3.98 9.41
N GLN A 88 -16.09 -4.45 10.03
CA GLN A 88 -16.08 -4.91 11.41
C GLN A 88 -15.64 -6.38 11.49
N VAL A 89 -14.42 -6.63 11.97
CA VAL A 89 -13.87 -7.99 12.13
C VAL A 89 -14.76 -8.86 13.02
N GLY A 90 -15.38 -8.27 14.05
CA GLY A 90 -16.27 -8.96 14.97
C GLY A 90 -17.49 -9.60 14.30
N GLU A 91 -18.01 -9.01 13.22
CA GLU A 91 -19.20 -9.52 12.52
C GLU A 91 -18.99 -10.87 11.85
N VAL A 92 -17.74 -11.16 11.47
CA VAL A 92 -17.37 -12.38 10.77
C VAL A 92 -16.69 -13.41 11.68
N ALA A 93 -16.49 -13.07 12.96
CA ALA A 93 -15.88 -13.96 13.93
C ALA A 93 -16.65 -15.29 14.03
N GLY A 94 -15.92 -16.41 14.03
CA GLY A 94 -16.51 -17.75 14.14
C GLY A 94 -17.21 -18.28 12.89
N ARG A 95 -17.45 -17.46 11.84
CA ARG A 95 -18.09 -17.95 10.60
C ARG A 95 -17.21 -19.04 9.93
N PRO A 96 -17.78 -20.14 9.42
CA PRO A 96 -17.00 -21.14 8.70
C PRO A 96 -16.58 -20.59 7.33
N LEU A 97 -15.37 -20.95 6.88
CA LEU A 97 -14.92 -20.63 5.51
C LEU A 97 -15.57 -21.59 4.52
N ARG A 98 -16.05 -21.05 3.39
CA ARG A 98 -16.63 -21.84 2.30
C ARG A 98 -15.74 -21.87 1.05
N THR A 99 -14.69 -21.07 1.07
CA THR A 99 -13.82 -20.78 -0.06
C THR A 99 -12.40 -21.29 0.18
N ARG A 100 -11.62 -21.37 -0.89
CA ARG A 100 -10.20 -21.75 -0.85
C ARG A 100 -9.31 -20.54 -1.05
N THR A 101 -8.27 -20.45 -0.23
CA THR A 101 -7.30 -19.34 -0.26
C THR A 101 -5.90 -19.87 -0.54
N ALA A 102 -5.24 -19.34 -1.57
CA ALA A 102 -3.82 -19.54 -1.78
C ALA A 102 -3.02 -18.50 -0.99
N VAL A 103 -1.99 -18.92 -0.27
CA VAL A 103 -1.01 -18.03 0.37
C VAL A 103 0.24 -18.04 -0.51
N ALA A 104 0.42 -17.01 -1.31
CA ALA A 104 1.53 -16.86 -2.25
C ALA A 104 2.66 -16.04 -1.61
N MET A 105 3.85 -16.63 -1.56
CA MET A 105 5.06 -16.01 -1.04
C MET A 105 6.12 -15.99 -2.15
N PRO A 106 6.22 -14.89 -2.94
CA PRO A 106 7.33 -14.67 -3.84
C PRO A 106 8.65 -14.58 -3.06
N VAL A 107 9.65 -15.31 -3.57
CA VAL A 107 11.03 -15.26 -3.07
C VAL A 107 11.95 -14.99 -4.25
N TYR A 108 13.05 -14.29 -3.99
CA TYR A 108 14.09 -13.98 -4.95
C TYR A 108 15.45 -14.49 -4.45
N ASN A 109 16.21 -13.77 -3.64
CA ASN A 109 17.53 -14.25 -3.17
C ASN A 109 17.63 -14.10 -1.64
N GLU A 110 16.49 -14.16 -0.95
CA GLU A 110 16.47 -14.11 0.51
C GLU A 110 17.12 -15.37 1.11
N ASP A 111 17.59 -15.26 2.35
CA ASP A 111 18.13 -16.40 3.09
C ASP A 111 17.04 -17.47 3.27
N PRO A 112 17.21 -18.69 2.69
CA PRO A 112 16.21 -19.75 2.78
C PRO A 112 15.89 -20.14 4.23
N ARG A 113 16.83 -19.98 5.17
CA ARG A 113 16.61 -20.26 6.59
C ARG A 113 15.63 -19.26 7.20
N ARG A 114 15.75 -17.98 6.84
CA ARG A 114 14.85 -16.93 7.33
C ARG A 114 13.44 -17.09 6.76
N VAL A 115 13.33 -17.42 5.47
CA VAL A 115 12.06 -17.74 4.81
C VAL A 115 11.40 -18.95 5.48
N ALA A 116 12.17 -20.02 5.73
CA ALA A 116 11.68 -21.21 6.42
C ALA A 116 11.13 -20.89 7.81
N ALA A 117 11.84 -20.09 8.60
CA ALA A 117 11.40 -19.69 9.93
C ALA A 117 10.10 -18.87 9.90
N GLY A 118 9.96 -17.96 8.92
CA GLY A 118 8.72 -17.22 8.69
C GLY A 118 7.55 -18.15 8.33
N LEU A 119 7.77 -19.05 7.36
CA LEU A 119 6.78 -20.05 6.95
C LEU A 119 6.38 -20.98 8.11
N GLU A 120 7.35 -21.43 8.92
CA GLU A 120 7.11 -22.24 10.12
C GLU A 120 6.21 -21.51 11.11
N ALA A 121 6.47 -20.23 11.38
CA ALA A 121 5.68 -19.43 12.30
C ALA A 121 4.24 -19.26 11.81
N ILE A 122 4.04 -18.97 10.52
CA ILE A 122 2.72 -18.83 9.91
C ILE A 122 1.97 -20.16 9.96
N TRP A 123 2.63 -21.25 9.54
CA TRP A 123 2.05 -22.59 9.47
C TRP A 123 1.65 -23.11 10.85
N CYS A 124 2.54 -23.03 11.85
CA CYS A 124 2.24 -23.46 13.21
C CYS A 124 1.10 -22.64 13.83
N SER A 125 1.04 -21.34 13.51
CA SER A 125 -0.05 -20.48 13.95
C SER A 125 -1.39 -20.88 13.31
N LEU A 126 -1.41 -21.12 12.00
CA LEU A 126 -2.58 -21.58 11.27
C LEU A 126 -3.02 -22.99 11.67
N ALA A 127 -2.09 -23.88 12.02
CA ALA A 127 -2.41 -25.25 12.44
C ALA A 127 -3.31 -25.31 13.69
N ARG A 128 -3.34 -24.23 14.50
CA ARG A 128 -4.21 -24.05 15.67
C ARG A 128 -5.63 -23.59 15.30
N GLU A 129 -5.85 -23.12 14.09
CA GLU A 129 -7.16 -22.68 13.60
C GLU A 129 -7.97 -23.85 13.06
N SER A 130 -9.26 -23.91 13.38
CA SER A 130 -10.17 -24.94 12.85
C SER A 130 -10.35 -24.87 11.33
N GLN A 131 -10.14 -23.69 10.75
CA GLN A 131 -10.33 -23.41 9.32
C GLN A 131 -9.05 -23.62 8.48
N ARG A 132 -7.97 -24.17 9.06
CA ARG A 132 -6.68 -24.39 8.36
C ARG A 132 -6.81 -25.11 7.01
N GLY A 133 -7.81 -25.99 6.88
CA GLY A 133 -8.12 -26.75 5.66
C GLY A 133 -8.45 -25.88 4.44
N ALA A 134 -8.76 -24.60 4.60
CA ALA A 134 -9.04 -23.68 3.51
C ALA A 134 -7.78 -23.12 2.81
N PHE A 135 -6.58 -23.32 3.37
CA PHE A 135 -5.37 -22.61 2.94
C PHE A 135 -4.27 -23.53 2.38
N ASP A 136 -3.77 -23.21 1.19
CA ASP A 136 -2.58 -23.83 0.60
C ASP A 136 -1.50 -22.78 0.38
N PHE A 137 -0.23 -23.15 0.55
CA PHE A 137 0.90 -22.24 0.47
C PHE A 137 1.71 -22.48 -0.79
N PHE A 138 2.16 -21.39 -1.41
CA PHE A 138 2.97 -21.41 -2.62
C PHE A 138 4.22 -20.55 -2.41
N ILE A 139 5.38 -21.20 -2.41
CA ILE A 139 6.69 -20.54 -2.45
C ILE A 139 7.03 -20.32 -3.93
N LEU A 140 7.02 -19.05 -4.33
CA LEU A 140 7.10 -18.63 -5.72
C LEU A 140 8.49 -18.05 -6.00
N SER A 141 9.44 -18.91 -6.36
CA SER A 141 10.86 -18.54 -6.50
C SER A 141 11.24 -17.91 -7.84
N ASP A 142 11.92 -16.76 -7.74
CA ASP A 142 12.69 -16.05 -8.77
C ASP A 142 14.19 -16.02 -8.46
N THR A 143 14.70 -16.99 -7.69
CA THR A 143 16.10 -17.12 -7.28
C THR A 143 17.07 -17.40 -8.41
N ARG A 144 18.03 -16.51 -8.57
CA ARG A 144 19.03 -16.59 -9.65
C ARG A 144 20.21 -17.45 -9.25
N ASP A 145 20.65 -17.31 -8.01
CA ASP A 145 21.78 -18.07 -7.49
C ASP A 145 21.43 -19.57 -7.43
N PRO A 146 22.20 -20.45 -8.11
CA PRO A 146 21.93 -21.88 -8.10
C PRO A 146 22.08 -22.54 -6.73
N GLY A 147 22.99 -22.04 -5.88
CA GLY A 147 23.21 -22.53 -4.52
C GLY A 147 22.03 -22.19 -3.63
N ILE A 148 21.60 -20.93 -3.61
CA ILE A 148 20.40 -20.51 -2.86
C ILE A 148 19.17 -21.29 -3.34
N ALA A 149 19.00 -21.46 -4.65
CA ALA A 149 17.87 -22.20 -5.19
C ALA A 149 17.85 -23.69 -4.77
N ALA A 150 19.02 -24.34 -4.72
CA ALA A 150 19.11 -25.71 -4.22
C ALA A 150 18.77 -25.78 -2.71
N GLU A 151 19.21 -24.79 -1.94
CA GLU A 151 18.88 -24.70 -0.52
C GLU A 151 17.38 -24.44 -0.27
N GLU A 152 16.73 -23.61 -1.10
CA GLU A 152 15.28 -23.38 -1.07
C GLU A 152 14.49 -24.67 -1.33
N GLU A 153 14.86 -25.41 -2.36
CA GLU A 153 14.19 -26.66 -2.71
C GLU A 153 14.35 -27.70 -1.58
N ALA A 154 15.58 -27.84 -1.06
CA ALA A 154 15.84 -28.72 0.07
C ALA A 154 15.11 -28.26 1.34
N MET A 155 14.98 -26.96 1.57
CA MET A 155 14.21 -26.37 2.67
C MET A 155 12.72 -26.72 2.55
N TRP A 156 12.13 -26.54 1.38
CA TRP A 156 10.74 -26.90 1.11
C TRP A 156 10.48 -28.40 1.32
N GLN A 157 11.36 -29.27 0.81
CA GLN A 157 11.25 -30.72 0.99
C GLN A 157 11.27 -31.11 2.48
N ARG A 158 12.21 -30.54 3.26
CA ARG A 158 12.28 -30.76 4.72
C ARG A 158 11.02 -30.27 5.42
N PHE A 159 10.50 -29.11 5.03
CA PHE A 159 9.28 -28.54 5.59
C PHE A 159 8.07 -29.46 5.35
N VAL A 160 7.88 -29.91 4.11
CA VAL A 160 6.78 -30.81 3.71
C VAL A 160 6.87 -32.14 4.48
N ALA A 161 8.06 -32.72 4.60
CA ALA A 161 8.27 -33.97 5.33
C ALA A 161 7.96 -33.82 6.83
N ARG A 162 8.48 -32.76 7.46
CA ARG A 162 8.29 -32.47 8.90
C ARG A 162 6.82 -32.29 9.26
N HIS A 163 6.07 -31.55 8.45
CA HIS A 163 4.68 -31.18 8.73
C HIS A 163 3.64 -32.06 8.04
N ARG A 164 4.08 -33.08 7.30
CA ARG A 164 3.21 -33.91 6.43
C ARG A 164 2.33 -33.05 5.51
N ALA A 165 2.92 -31.98 4.99
CA ALA A 165 2.19 -30.94 4.24
C ALA A 165 2.13 -31.20 2.72
N ALA A 166 2.26 -32.48 2.32
CA ALA A 166 2.18 -32.87 0.93
C ALA A 166 0.81 -32.51 0.36
N GLY A 167 0.78 -31.89 -0.82
CA GLY A 167 -0.45 -31.38 -1.43
C GLY A 167 -1.03 -30.12 -0.79
N ARG A 168 -0.30 -29.47 0.14
CA ARG A 168 -0.72 -28.23 0.81
C ARG A 168 0.31 -27.12 0.73
N VAL A 169 1.60 -27.46 0.61
CA VAL A 169 2.69 -26.51 0.45
C VAL A 169 3.47 -26.84 -0.82
N PHE A 170 3.53 -25.89 -1.73
CA PHE A 170 4.10 -26.06 -3.06
C PHE A 170 5.30 -25.13 -3.25
N TYR A 171 6.34 -25.61 -3.92
CA TYR A 171 7.48 -24.81 -4.35
C TYR A 171 7.52 -24.77 -5.88
N ARG A 172 7.76 -23.58 -6.43
CA ARG A 172 7.98 -23.42 -7.87
C ARG A 172 9.01 -22.34 -8.14
N ARG A 173 10.12 -22.72 -8.76
CA ARG A 173 11.09 -21.82 -9.37
C ARG A 173 10.82 -21.67 -10.88
N ARG A 174 10.60 -20.44 -11.36
CA ARG A 174 10.35 -20.21 -12.80
C ARG A 174 11.65 -19.97 -13.57
N ARG A 175 11.67 -20.36 -14.86
CA ARG A 175 12.81 -20.16 -15.77
C ARG A 175 12.84 -18.74 -16.33
N ASP A 176 11.71 -18.28 -16.85
CA ASP A 176 11.51 -16.91 -17.31
C ASP A 176 11.10 -16.03 -16.11
N ARG A 177 11.85 -14.96 -15.88
CA ARG A 177 11.73 -14.06 -14.72
C ARG A 177 11.28 -12.67 -15.14
N SER A 178 10.60 -12.59 -16.28
CA SER A 178 9.98 -11.37 -16.76
C SER A 178 9.03 -10.80 -15.69
N ASP A 179 9.03 -9.48 -15.61
CA ASP A 179 8.17 -8.68 -14.74
C ASP A 179 8.33 -8.91 -13.22
N HIS A 180 9.49 -9.41 -12.77
CA HIS A 180 9.86 -9.57 -11.36
C HIS A 180 8.70 -10.15 -10.50
N LYS A 181 8.40 -9.56 -9.33
CA LYS A 181 7.34 -10.02 -8.41
C LYS A 181 5.97 -10.07 -9.08
N ALA A 182 5.62 -9.07 -9.89
CA ALA A 182 4.32 -8.98 -10.55
C ALA A 182 4.13 -10.12 -11.58
N GLY A 183 5.15 -10.37 -12.41
CA GLY A 183 5.16 -11.47 -13.37
C GLY A 183 5.12 -12.84 -12.69
N ASN A 184 5.76 -12.95 -11.53
CA ASN A 184 5.77 -14.17 -10.75
C ASN A 184 4.37 -14.52 -10.22
N ILE A 185 3.68 -13.52 -9.66
CA ILE A 185 2.28 -13.62 -9.26
C ILE A 185 1.41 -13.91 -10.49
N ALA A 186 1.60 -13.21 -11.61
CA ALA A 186 0.83 -13.45 -12.83
C ALA A 186 0.97 -14.88 -13.37
N ASP A 187 2.17 -15.47 -13.33
CA ASP A 187 2.40 -16.87 -13.69
C ASP A 187 1.64 -17.82 -12.75
N PHE A 188 1.63 -17.55 -11.44
CA PHE A 188 0.81 -18.32 -10.49
C PHE A 188 -0.69 -18.22 -10.82
N VAL A 189 -1.19 -17.01 -11.04
CA VAL A 189 -2.61 -16.78 -11.37
C VAL A 189 -3.02 -17.54 -12.62
N ARG A 190 -2.18 -17.55 -13.66
CA ARG A 190 -2.45 -18.27 -14.92
C ARG A 190 -2.48 -19.79 -14.76
N ARG A 191 -1.60 -20.36 -13.94
CA ARG A 191 -1.45 -21.82 -13.80
C ARG A 191 -2.37 -22.44 -12.77
N TRP A 192 -2.53 -21.79 -11.62
CA TRP A 192 -3.23 -22.37 -10.47
C TRP A 192 -4.36 -21.48 -9.94
N GLY A 193 -4.48 -20.25 -10.41
CA GLY A 193 -5.46 -19.30 -9.89
C GLY A 193 -6.92 -19.73 -10.05
N ALA A 194 -7.22 -20.62 -11.00
CA ALA A 194 -8.56 -21.20 -11.16
C ALA A 194 -9.00 -22.09 -9.96
N GLY A 195 -8.05 -22.61 -9.18
CA GLY A 195 -8.32 -23.51 -8.05
C GLY A 195 -8.60 -22.82 -6.71
N TYR A 196 -8.58 -21.48 -6.68
CA TYR A 196 -8.73 -20.68 -5.47
C TYR A 196 -9.67 -19.49 -5.69
N ASP A 197 -10.45 -19.17 -4.66
CA ASP A 197 -11.31 -17.99 -4.65
C ASP A 197 -10.50 -16.74 -4.31
N TYR A 198 -9.54 -16.89 -3.38
CA TYR A 198 -8.71 -15.81 -2.86
C TYR A 198 -7.22 -16.13 -2.95
N MET A 199 -6.42 -15.08 -2.99
CA MET A 199 -4.97 -15.15 -2.84
C MET A 199 -4.51 -14.15 -1.80
N ILE A 200 -3.84 -14.62 -0.76
CA ILE A 200 -3.06 -13.78 0.15
C ILE A 200 -1.65 -13.67 -0.41
N VAL A 201 -1.20 -12.45 -0.67
CA VAL A 201 0.18 -12.19 -1.11
C VAL A 201 1.02 -11.80 0.09
N LEU A 202 2.13 -12.49 0.30
CA LEU A 202 3.13 -12.21 1.33
C LEU A 202 4.46 -11.87 0.66
N ASP A 203 5.26 -11.01 1.27
CA ASP A 203 6.69 -10.94 0.95
C ASP A 203 7.47 -11.99 1.75
N ALA A 204 8.70 -12.28 1.32
CA ALA A 204 9.57 -13.29 1.93
C ALA A 204 9.89 -13.01 3.41
N ASP A 205 9.79 -11.75 3.83
CA ASP A 205 9.98 -11.25 5.20
C ASP A 205 8.66 -11.00 5.95
N SER A 206 7.53 -11.26 5.30
CA SER A 206 6.21 -11.09 5.90
C SER A 206 5.85 -12.24 6.83
N ILE A 207 5.23 -11.91 7.97
CA ILE A 207 4.69 -12.89 8.92
C ILE A 207 3.25 -12.51 9.25
N MET A 208 2.35 -13.48 9.17
CA MET A 208 0.96 -13.32 9.61
C MET A 208 0.53 -14.45 10.54
N THR A 209 -0.33 -14.17 11.52
CA THR A 209 -0.94 -15.23 12.35
C THR A 209 -1.98 -16.01 11.55
N GLY A 210 -2.22 -17.27 11.96
CA GLY A 210 -3.31 -18.08 11.42
C GLY A 210 -4.67 -17.37 11.54
N SER A 211 -4.94 -16.78 12.71
CA SER A 211 -6.15 -16.00 12.97
C SER A 211 -6.32 -14.82 12.01
N ALA A 212 -5.22 -14.14 11.63
CA ALA A 212 -5.27 -13.04 10.67
C ALA A 212 -5.61 -13.54 9.25
N LEU A 213 -4.97 -14.64 8.80
CA LEU A 213 -5.28 -15.27 7.51
C LEU A 213 -6.76 -15.70 7.42
N VAL A 214 -7.25 -16.37 8.46
CA VAL A 214 -8.66 -16.81 8.55
C VAL A 214 -9.62 -15.63 8.56
N THR A 215 -9.29 -14.57 9.30
CA THR A 215 -10.10 -13.35 9.37
C THR A 215 -10.20 -12.66 8.02
N LEU A 216 -9.09 -12.50 7.31
CA LEU A 216 -9.08 -11.94 5.97
C LEU A 216 -9.99 -12.71 5.02
N ALA A 217 -9.91 -14.04 5.01
CA ALA A 217 -10.77 -14.89 4.17
C ALA A 217 -12.26 -14.77 4.56
N ARG A 218 -12.56 -14.71 5.87
CA ARG A 218 -13.94 -14.54 6.37
C ARG A 218 -14.55 -13.21 5.96
N VAL A 219 -13.76 -12.14 6.01
CA VAL A 219 -14.19 -10.82 5.53
C VAL A 219 -14.50 -10.89 4.03
N MET A 220 -13.63 -11.51 3.24
CA MET A 220 -13.84 -11.65 1.79
C MET A 220 -15.09 -12.46 1.43
N ASP A 221 -15.42 -13.49 2.23
CA ASP A 221 -16.66 -14.27 2.11
C ASP A 221 -17.91 -13.44 2.44
N ALA A 222 -17.83 -12.56 3.45
CA ALA A 222 -18.96 -11.73 3.87
C ALA A 222 -19.20 -10.51 2.96
N HIS A 223 -18.15 -10.01 2.30
CA HIS A 223 -18.16 -8.78 1.51
C HIS A 223 -17.81 -9.06 0.03
N PRO A 224 -18.78 -9.54 -0.78
CA PRO A 224 -18.56 -9.86 -2.19
C PRO A 224 -18.12 -8.66 -3.04
N GLU A 225 -18.39 -7.44 -2.59
CA GLU A 225 -17.97 -6.18 -3.21
C GLU A 225 -16.47 -5.90 -3.07
N ILE A 226 -15.80 -6.47 -2.07
CA ILE A 226 -14.36 -6.24 -1.86
C ILE A 226 -13.55 -7.11 -2.82
N GLY A 227 -12.67 -6.46 -3.58
CA GLY A 227 -11.72 -7.11 -4.48
C GLY A 227 -10.31 -7.21 -3.89
N ILE A 228 -9.90 -6.23 -3.09
CA ILE A 228 -8.61 -6.25 -2.36
C ILE A 228 -8.86 -5.75 -0.93
N LEU A 229 -8.34 -6.49 0.04
CA LEU A 229 -8.38 -6.13 1.45
C LEU A 229 -6.96 -6.12 2.01
N GLN A 230 -6.46 -4.92 2.30
CA GLN A 230 -5.10 -4.66 2.78
C GLN A 230 -5.07 -4.63 4.31
N SER A 231 -4.27 -5.49 4.94
CA SER A 231 -3.97 -5.36 6.38
C SER A 231 -2.89 -4.30 6.62
N LEU A 232 -2.65 -3.97 7.89
CA LEU A 232 -1.53 -3.10 8.29
C LEU A 232 -0.34 -3.96 8.77
N PRO A 233 0.67 -4.23 7.93
CA PRO A 233 1.89 -4.88 8.40
C PRO A 233 2.65 -3.95 9.35
N LEU A 234 2.92 -4.42 10.57
CA LEU A 234 3.74 -3.68 11.52
C LEU A 234 5.21 -4.15 11.45
N PRO A 235 6.19 -3.23 11.46
CA PRO A 235 7.58 -3.62 11.34
C PRO A 235 8.08 -4.40 12.58
N VAL A 236 8.88 -5.44 12.33
CA VAL A 236 9.44 -6.34 13.34
C VAL A 236 10.81 -6.91 12.92
N GLY A 237 11.47 -7.63 13.84
CA GLY A 237 12.58 -8.52 13.51
C GLY A 237 13.96 -7.87 13.42
N ARG A 238 14.09 -6.55 13.65
CA ARG A 238 15.37 -5.85 13.56
C ARG A 238 15.83 -5.23 14.88
N GLU A 239 17.13 -5.35 15.14
CA GLU A 239 17.73 -5.02 16.45
C GLU A 239 18.65 -3.78 16.41
N THR A 240 19.09 -3.34 15.24
CA THR A 240 19.92 -2.13 15.09
C THR A 240 19.19 -0.90 15.63
N LEU A 241 19.92 0.08 16.18
CA LEU A 241 19.33 1.35 16.65
C LEU A 241 18.43 2.01 15.60
N PHE A 242 18.92 2.10 14.35
CA PHE A 242 18.16 2.65 13.22
C PHE A 242 16.80 1.97 13.05
N ALA A 243 16.78 0.64 12.90
CA ALA A 243 15.54 -0.10 12.73
C ALA A 243 14.66 -0.11 13.99
N ARG A 244 15.24 -0.06 15.19
CA ARG A 244 14.48 0.06 16.45
C ARG A 244 13.73 1.39 16.55
N LEU A 245 14.34 2.49 16.14
CA LEU A 245 13.69 3.80 16.07
C LEU A 245 12.54 3.80 15.05
N LEU A 246 12.77 3.23 13.87
CA LEU A 246 11.71 3.11 12.86
C LEU A 246 10.55 2.21 13.33
N GLN A 247 10.85 1.06 13.95
CA GLN A 247 9.84 0.17 14.52
C GLN A 247 9.02 0.85 15.61
N PHE A 248 9.69 1.62 16.49
CA PHE A 248 9.02 2.37 17.55
C PHE A 248 8.06 3.40 16.97
N GLY A 249 8.54 4.24 16.05
CA GLY A 249 7.71 5.24 15.38
C GLY A 249 6.52 4.62 14.67
N ALA A 250 6.76 3.58 13.87
CA ALA A 250 5.71 2.87 13.15
C ALA A 250 4.67 2.24 14.07
N ARG A 251 5.05 1.59 15.17
CA ARG A 251 4.08 1.03 16.12
C ARG A 251 3.22 2.09 16.80
N LEU A 252 3.78 3.26 17.07
CA LEU A 252 3.06 4.36 17.71
C LEU A 252 2.05 5.00 16.76
N GLN A 253 2.46 5.30 15.52
CA GLN A 253 1.67 6.14 14.62
C GLN A 253 0.86 5.37 13.55
N SER A 254 1.32 4.21 13.10
CA SER A 254 0.74 3.56 11.91
C SER A 254 -0.72 3.12 12.10
N PRO A 255 -1.13 2.54 13.25
CA PRO A 255 -2.54 2.18 13.45
C PRO A 255 -3.47 3.40 13.36
N MET A 256 -3.09 4.50 14.02
CA MET A 256 -3.85 5.76 13.97
C MET A 256 -3.91 6.31 12.54
N LEU A 257 -2.76 6.41 11.86
CA LEU A 257 -2.72 6.92 10.49
C LEU A 257 -3.50 6.03 9.51
N ALA A 258 -3.43 4.71 9.66
CA ALA A 258 -4.17 3.76 8.85
C ALA A 258 -5.69 3.90 9.04
N SER A 259 -6.16 4.10 10.28
CA SER A 259 -7.57 4.43 10.54
C SER A 259 -7.98 5.75 9.87
N GLY A 260 -7.10 6.75 9.91
CA GLY A 260 -7.29 8.03 9.21
C GLY A 260 -7.36 7.89 7.68
N LEU A 261 -6.52 7.06 7.09
CA LEU A 261 -6.57 6.76 5.65
C LEU A 261 -7.86 6.02 5.30
N ALA A 262 -8.23 4.99 6.08
CA ALA A 262 -9.46 4.24 5.89
C ALA A 262 -10.71 5.13 5.95
N PHE A 263 -10.72 6.16 6.82
CA PHE A 263 -11.83 7.09 6.99
C PHE A 263 -12.27 7.79 5.71
N TRP A 264 -11.34 8.39 4.96
CA TRP A 264 -11.67 9.20 3.78
C TRP A 264 -11.52 8.44 2.47
N GLN A 265 -10.70 7.38 2.45
CA GLN A 265 -10.51 6.53 1.27
C GLN A 265 -11.65 5.51 1.11
N LEU A 266 -12.09 4.86 2.19
CA LEU A 266 -13.17 3.87 2.22
C LEU A 266 -12.98 2.79 1.15
N GLY A 267 -13.99 2.55 0.30
CA GLY A 267 -13.96 1.58 -0.80
C GLY A 267 -12.98 1.89 -1.91
N GLU A 268 -12.28 3.01 -1.86
CA GLU A 268 -11.29 3.48 -2.82
C GLU A 268 -9.90 3.60 -2.20
N SER A 269 -9.57 2.76 -1.21
CA SER A 269 -8.22 2.66 -0.65
C SER A 269 -7.20 2.10 -1.65
N ASN A 270 -5.96 1.96 -1.18
CA ASN A 270 -4.84 1.46 -1.96
C ASN A 270 -4.31 0.12 -1.43
N TYR A 271 -3.42 -0.51 -2.21
CA TYR A 271 -2.78 -1.79 -1.99
C TYR A 271 -1.25 -1.61 -2.00
N TRP A 272 -0.53 -2.33 -1.11
CA TRP A 272 0.94 -2.21 -0.94
C TRP A 272 1.71 -3.47 -1.33
N GLY A 273 1.09 -4.39 -2.09
CA GLY A 273 1.79 -5.52 -2.69
C GLY A 273 1.96 -6.75 -1.79
N HIS A 274 1.68 -6.66 -0.48
CA HIS A 274 1.77 -7.79 0.45
C HIS A 274 0.88 -7.61 1.69
N ASN A 275 0.76 -8.67 2.49
CA ASN A 275 -0.11 -8.79 3.66
C ASN A 275 -1.55 -8.37 3.35
N ALA A 276 -2.01 -8.73 2.16
CA ALA A 276 -3.35 -8.43 1.67
C ALA A 276 -3.96 -9.67 1.04
N ILE A 277 -5.28 -9.75 1.08
CA ILE A 277 -6.05 -10.79 0.40
C ILE A 277 -6.73 -10.20 -0.84
N LEU A 278 -6.69 -10.94 -1.94
CA LEU A 278 -7.17 -10.56 -3.26
C LEU A 278 -8.28 -11.52 -3.70
N ARG A 279 -9.37 -10.99 -4.29
CA ARG A 279 -10.38 -11.79 -4.98
C ARG A 279 -9.82 -12.25 -6.31
N LEU A 280 -9.42 -13.52 -6.38
CA LEU A 280 -8.48 -13.99 -7.40
C LEU A 280 -9.06 -13.94 -8.82
N GLN A 281 -10.34 -14.30 -8.98
CA GLN A 281 -11.00 -14.27 -10.28
C GLN A 281 -11.17 -12.84 -10.82
N ALA A 282 -11.48 -11.89 -9.94
CA ALA A 282 -11.57 -10.48 -10.33
C ALA A 282 -10.19 -9.92 -10.69
N PHE A 283 -9.19 -10.23 -9.86
CA PHE A 283 -7.80 -9.84 -10.08
C PHE A 283 -7.27 -10.35 -11.42
N ALA A 284 -7.47 -11.65 -11.71
CA ALA A 284 -7.05 -12.28 -12.96
C ALA A 284 -7.64 -11.60 -14.21
N ARG A 285 -8.92 -11.20 -14.14
CA ARG A 285 -9.65 -10.62 -15.28
C ARG A 285 -9.34 -9.14 -15.51
N HIS A 286 -9.01 -8.40 -14.46
CA HIS A 286 -9.02 -6.93 -14.51
C HIS A 286 -7.69 -6.26 -14.19
N CYS A 287 -6.81 -6.93 -13.45
CA CYS A 287 -5.57 -6.35 -12.92
C CYS A 287 -4.32 -6.74 -13.73
N THR A 288 -4.48 -7.15 -14.99
CA THR A 288 -3.32 -7.38 -15.88
C THR A 288 -2.59 -6.05 -16.11
N LEU A 289 -1.30 -6.03 -15.81
CA LEU A 289 -0.46 -4.84 -15.89
C LEU A 289 0.06 -4.62 -17.33
N PRO A 290 0.00 -3.38 -17.84
CA PRO A 290 0.65 -3.04 -19.09
C PRO A 290 2.13 -2.73 -18.88
N HIS A 291 2.93 -2.90 -19.93
CA HIS A 291 4.24 -2.26 -20.02
C HIS A 291 4.08 -0.80 -20.44
N LEU A 292 4.73 0.10 -19.72
CA LEU A 292 4.73 1.52 -20.02
C LEU A 292 5.57 1.81 -21.27
N PRO A 293 5.11 2.67 -22.20
CA PRO A 293 5.84 2.97 -23.43
C PRO A 293 7.18 3.66 -23.15
N GLY A 294 8.18 3.46 -24.02
CA GLY A 294 9.49 4.12 -23.92
C GLY A 294 10.49 3.41 -23.01
N LYS A 295 11.65 4.04 -22.79
CA LYS A 295 12.80 3.43 -22.08
C LYS A 295 12.75 3.68 -20.56
N PRO A 296 13.39 2.81 -19.75
CA PRO A 296 13.65 3.07 -18.33
C PRO A 296 14.33 4.44 -18.12
N PRO A 297 14.13 5.12 -16.97
CA PRO A 297 13.50 4.60 -15.75
C PRO A 297 11.97 4.77 -15.68
N LEU A 298 11.36 5.58 -16.56
CA LEU A 298 9.92 5.89 -16.53
C LEU A 298 9.07 5.01 -17.46
N GLY A 299 9.71 4.28 -18.38
CA GLY A 299 9.06 3.28 -19.25
C GLY A 299 9.41 1.85 -18.85
N GLY A 300 8.81 0.87 -19.53
CA GLY A 300 8.99 -0.56 -19.27
C GLY A 300 8.03 -1.10 -18.21
N GLU A 301 8.50 -2.09 -17.46
CA GLU A 301 7.76 -2.71 -16.37
C GLU A 301 7.37 -1.69 -15.28
N ILE A 302 6.18 -1.86 -14.72
CA ILE A 302 5.69 -1.08 -13.58
C ILE A 302 6.28 -1.66 -12.29
N LEU A 303 7.16 -0.91 -11.63
CA LEU A 303 7.80 -1.37 -10.38
C LEU A 303 6.82 -1.38 -9.19
N SER A 304 6.08 -0.28 -9.01
CA SER A 304 5.01 -0.15 -8.00
C SER A 304 3.69 -0.65 -8.59
N HIS A 305 3.64 -1.95 -8.87
CA HIS A 305 2.51 -2.61 -9.53
C HIS A 305 1.23 -2.60 -8.70
N ASP A 306 1.39 -2.69 -7.39
CA ASP A 306 0.36 -2.73 -6.36
C ASP A 306 -0.66 -1.59 -6.46
N PHE A 307 -0.19 -0.35 -6.62
CA PHE A 307 -1.05 0.82 -6.78
C PHE A 307 -1.89 0.73 -8.05
N VAL A 308 -1.30 0.20 -9.13
CA VAL A 308 -1.96 0.05 -10.43
C VAL A 308 -2.99 -1.08 -10.37
N GLU A 309 -2.67 -2.18 -9.70
CA GLU A 309 -3.59 -3.29 -9.44
C GLU A 309 -4.80 -2.85 -8.62
N ALA A 310 -4.61 -2.05 -7.56
CA ALA A 310 -5.71 -1.44 -6.81
C ALA A 310 -6.57 -0.52 -7.67
N ALA A 311 -5.94 0.35 -8.47
CA ALA A 311 -6.65 1.23 -9.39
C ALA A 311 -7.47 0.45 -10.43
N PHE A 312 -6.94 -0.67 -10.93
CA PHE A 312 -7.61 -1.52 -11.90
C PHE A 312 -8.73 -2.35 -11.26
N MET A 313 -8.54 -2.83 -10.04
CA MET A 313 -9.60 -3.47 -9.26
C MET A 313 -10.76 -2.49 -9.01
N ARG A 314 -10.44 -1.24 -8.63
CA ARG A 314 -11.45 -0.18 -8.51
C ARG A 314 -12.17 0.11 -9.83
N ARG A 315 -11.43 0.21 -10.93
CA ARG A 315 -12.00 0.40 -12.27
C ARG A 315 -12.99 -0.72 -12.62
N ALA A 316 -12.74 -1.95 -12.18
CA ALA A 316 -13.62 -3.09 -12.40
C ALA A 316 -14.90 -3.09 -11.53
N GLY A 317 -15.05 -2.12 -10.61
CA GLY A 317 -16.24 -1.98 -9.78
C GLY A 317 -16.14 -2.65 -8.41
N TYR A 318 -15.03 -3.31 -8.08
CA TYR A 318 -14.78 -3.88 -6.76
C TYR A 318 -14.16 -2.86 -5.82
N GLU A 319 -14.52 -2.89 -4.54
CA GLU A 319 -13.88 -2.05 -3.52
C GLU A 319 -12.44 -2.51 -3.24
N VAL A 320 -11.60 -1.54 -2.90
CA VAL A 320 -10.29 -1.77 -2.28
C VAL A 320 -10.39 -1.16 -0.89
N ARG A 321 -10.22 -1.99 0.14
CA ARG A 321 -10.40 -1.59 1.55
C ARG A 321 -9.12 -1.84 2.33
N GLN A 322 -8.88 -0.99 3.32
CA GLN A 322 -7.91 -1.26 4.38
C GLN A 322 -8.63 -1.87 5.59
N LEU A 323 -7.91 -2.71 6.33
CA LEU A 323 -8.35 -3.30 7.59
C LEU A 323 -7.34 -2.98 8.70
N PRO A 324 -7.28 -1.73 9.19
CA PRO A 324 -6.30 -1.30 10.20
C PRO A 324 -6.41 -2.06 11.53
N GLU A 325 -7.61 -2.52 11.88
CA GLU A 325 -7.90 -3.24 13.11
C GLU A 325 -7.38 -4.69 13.10
N LEU A 326 -6.95 -5.20 11.94
CA LEU A 326 -6.41 -6.55 11.87
C LEU A 326 -5.05 -6.64 12.58
N ILE A 327 -5.05 -7.31 13.72
CA ILE A 327 -3.83 -7.67 14.44
C ILE A 327 -3.25 -8.94 13.83
N GLY A 328 -1.93 -9.11 13.95
CA GLY A 328 -1.27 -10.35 13.55
C GLY A 328 -0.64 -10.29 12.17
N SER A 329 -0.22 -9.10 11.73
CA SER A 329 0.40 -8.85 10.43
C SER A 329 1.70 -8.07 10.63
N TRP A 330 2.82 -8.60 10.14
CA TRP A 330 4.15 -8.02 10.30
C TRP A 330 5.00 -8.15 9.04
N GLU A 331 5.99 -7.28 8.93
CA GLU A 331 7.08 -7.32 7.93
C GLU A 331 8.41 -6.96 8.57
N GLU A 332 9.53 -7.27 7.92
CA GLU A 332 10.82 -6.74 8.33
C GLU A 332 11.12 -5.40 7.67
N MET A 333 11.95 -4.61 8.34
CA MET A 333 12.46 -3.34 7.81
C MET A 333 13.92 -3.47 7.40
N PRO A 334 14.42 -2.56 6.54
CA PRO A 334 15.85 -2.39 6.31
C PRO A 334 16.61 -2.21 7.64
N ALA A 335 17.76 -2.87 7.77
CA ALA A 335 18.55 -2.85 9.02
C ALA A 335 19.40 -1.58 9.16
N ASN A 336 19.70 -0.89 8.07
CA ASN A 336 20.55 0.30 8.07
C ASN A 336 20.06 1.33 7.03
N LEU A 337 20.65 2.52 7.09
CA LEU A 337 20.29 3.64 6.23
C LEU A 337 20.57 3.38 4.74
N ILE A 338 21.60 2.60 4.40
CA ILE A 338 21.97 2.31 3.01
C ILE A 338 20.91 1.42 2.36
N ASP A 339 20.51 0.34 3.05
CA ASP A 339 19.45 -0.56 2.60
C ASP A 339 18.10 0.18 2.52
N TYR A 340 17.84 1.08 3.47
CA TYR A 340 16.66 1.94 3.47
C TYR A 340 16.65 2.85 2.23
N ALA A 341 17.76 3.54 1.94
CA ALA A 341 17.88 4.40 0.77
C ALA A 341 17.76 3.61 -0.56
N ALA A 342 18.29 2.39 -0.62
CA ALA A 342 18.14 1.52 -1.78
C ALA A 342 16.68 1.08 -2.01
N ARG A 343 15.93 0.80 -0.94
CA ARG A 343 14.47 0.54 -1.00
C ARG A 343 13.73 1.80 -1.49
N GLU A 344 14.00 2.95 -0.87
CA GLU A 344 13.38 4.23 -1.25
C GLU A 344 13.62 4.58 -2.71
N ARG A 345 14.84 4.40 -3.24
CA ARG A 345 15.14 4.67 -4.66
C ARG A 345 14.23 3.88 -5.62
N ARG A 346 13.95 2.61 -5.32
CA ARG A 346 13.03 1.79 -6.15
C ARG A 346 11.60 2.30 -6.06
N TRP A 347 11.17 2.68 -4.86
CA TRP A 347 9.85 3.27 -4.65
C TRP A 347 9.71 4.65 -5.32
N THR A 348 10.74 5.48 -5.29
CA THR A 348 10.80 6.76 -6.03
C THR A 348 10.56 6.50 -7.52
N GLN A 349 11.33 5.58 -8.12
CA GLN A 349 11.18 5.26 -9.53
C GLN A 349 9.77 4.76 -9.86
N GLY A 350 9.24 3.81 -9.08
CA GLY A 350 7.92 3.24 -9.28
C GLY A 350 6.78 4.25 -9.14
N ASN A 351 6.86 5.15 -8.16
CA ASN A 351 5.86 6.20 -7.98
C ASN A 351 5.92 7.24 -9.11
N LEU A 352 7.12 7.61 -9.59
CA LEU A 352 7.25 8.53 -10.74
C LEU A 352 6.73 7.90 -12.05
N GLN A 353 6.78 6.57 -12.20
CA GLN A 353 6.16 5.88 -13.34
C GLN A 353 4.63 6.08 -13.38
N HIS A 354 3.96 6.25 -12.23
CA HIS A 354 2.51 6.45 -12.18
C HIS A 354 2.04 7.74 -12.86
N ALA A 355 2.92 8.71 -13.10
CA ALA A 355 2.61 9.91 -13.88
C ALA A 355 2.07 9.55 -15.28
N ARG A 356 2.55 8.44 -15.86
CA ARG A 356 2.11 7.94 -17.18
C ARG A 356 0.77 7.23 -17.14
N LEU A 357 0.23 6.95 -15.96
CA LEU A 357 -1.03 6.24 -15.75
C LEU A 357 -2.17 7.17 -15.30
N LEU A 358 -1.89 8.45 -15.00
CA LEU A 358 -2.91 9.43 -14.59
C LEU A 358 -4.04 9.57 -15.62
N GLY A 359 -3.69 9.52 -16.91
CA GLY A 359 -4.63 9.59 -18.04
C GLY A 359 -5.30 8.26 -18.40
N PHE A 360 -5.03 7.16 -17.68
CA PHE A 360 -5.59 5.86 -18.03
C PHE A 360 -7.14 5.90 -17.98
N PRO A 361 -7.85 5.47 -19.03
CA PRO A 361 -9.30 5.57 -19.10
C PRO A 361 -10.03 4.79 -18.00
N GLY A 362 -11.13 5.36 -17.51
CA GLY A 362 -12.02 4.69 -16.55
C GLY A 362 -11.50 4.57 -15.12
N LEU A 363 -10.28 5.05 -14.80
CA LEU A 363 -9.82 5.08 -13.42
C LEU A 363 -10.74 5.94 -12.55
N HIS A 364 -10.95 5.51 -11.31
CA HIS A 364 -11.66 6.29 -10.31
C HIS A 364 -10.85 7.56 -9.95
N PRO A 365 -11.47 8.73 -9.72
CA PRO A 365 -10.75 9.95 -9.35
C PRO A 365 -9.79 9.77 -8.15
N LEU A 366 -10.22 9.04 -7.12
CA LEU A 366 -9.34 8.74 -5.98
C LEU A 366 -8.12 7.86 -6.34
N SER A 367 -8.22 6.96 -7.33
CA SER A 367 -7.05 6.23 -7.79
C SER A 367 -6.02 7.16 -8.43
N ARG A 368 -6.47 8.24 -9.09
CA ARG A 368 -5.56 9.29 -9.57
C ARG A 368 -4.96 10.10 -8.42
N VAL A 369 -5.75 10.37 -7.39
CA VAL A 369 -5.23 10.99 -6.15
C VAL A 369 -4.12 10.14 -5.56
N HIS A 370 -4.28 8.80 -5.47
CA HIS A 370 -3.22 7.90 -4.99
C HIS A 370 -1.94 7.94 -5.83
N PHE A 371 -2.06 8.01 -7.16
CA PHE A 371 -0.89 8.20 -8.03
C PHE A 371 -0.23 9.57 -7.81
N LEU A 372 -1.03 10.63 -7.70
CA LEU A 372 -0.53 11.99 -7.46
C LEU A 372 0.15 12.11 -6.09
N THR A 373 -0.42 11.52 -5.04
CA THR A 373 0.20 11.51 -3.72
C THR A 373 1.50 10.71 -3.71
N GLY A 374 1.54 9.56 -4.40
CA GLY A 374 2.77 8.79 -4.60
C GLY A 374 3.88 9.59 -5.29
N ILE A 375 3.55 10.30 -6.37
CA ILE A 375 4.48 11.20 -7.08
C ILE A 375 4.93 12.34 -6.15
N LEU A 376 3.98 12.99 -5.47
CA LEU A 376 4.24 14.16 -4.63
C LEU A 376 5.09 13.83 -3.39
N SER A 377 5.00 12.61 -2.85
CA SER A 377 5.90 12.14 -1.79
C SER A 377 7.37 12.30 -2.13
N TYR A 378 7.74 12.21 -3.41
CA TYR A 378 9.13 12.35 -3.86
C TYR A 378 9.43 13.70 -4.51
N VAL A 379 8.48 14.26 -5.27
CA VAL A 379 8.65 15.58 -5.92
C VAL A 379 8.62 16.72 -4.89
N SER A 380 7.96 16.53 -3.74
CA SER A 380 7.86 17.54 -2.69
C SER A 380 9.21 18.03 -2.17
N SER A 381 10.24 17.18 -2.07
CA SER A 381 11.59 17.61 -1.67
C SER A 381 12.20 18.60 -2.67
N LEU A 382 11.96 18.41 -3.97
CA LEU A 382 12.38 19.36 -5.01
C LEU A 382 11.56 20.65 -4.96
N MET A 383 10.26 20.56 -4.65
CA MET A 383 9.41 21.72 -4.46
C MET A 383 9.83 22.55 -3.25
N TRP A 384 10.22 21.91 -2.14
CA TRP A 384 10.79 22.60 -0.97
C TRP A 384 12.08 23.31 -1.30
N LEU A 385 12.99 22.65 -2.04
CA LEU A 385 14.22 23.29 -2.50
C LEU A 385 13.92 24.49 -3.41
N ALA A 386 12.98 24.34 -4.34
CA ALA A 386 12.56 25.44 -5.21
C ALA A 386 11.97 26.60 -4.41
N LEU A 387 11.14 26.33 -3.40
CA LEU A 387 10.60 27.34 -2.51
C LEU A 387 11.72 28.08 -1.75
N LEU A 388 12.70 27.37 -1.19
CA LEU A 388 13.84 27.98 -0.52
C LEU A 388 14.66 28.89 -1.44
N LEU A 389 14.89 28.47 -2.69
CA LEU A 389 15.60 29.27 -3.69
C LEU A 389 14.80 30.52 -4.07
N VAL A 390 13.49 30.37 -4.29
CA VAL A 390 12.58 31.49 -4.58
C VAL A 390 12.59 32.49 -3.43
N SER A 391 12.40 32.04 -2.19
CA SER A 391 12.43 32.91 -1.01
C SER A 391 13.78 33.61 -0.85
N SER A 392 14.88 32.90 -1.05
CA SER A 392 16.23 33.49 -0.98
C SER A 392 16.44 34.57 -2.04
N LEU A 393 15.94 34.35 -3.26
CA LEU A 393 16.03 35.32 -4.35
C LEU A 393 15.15 36.55 -4.09
N VAL A 394 13.94 36.37 -3.57
CA VAL A 394 13.06 37.49 -3.16
C VAL A 394 13.75 38.34 -2.10
N SER A 395 14.27 37.73 -1.03
CA SER A 395 15.00 38.46 0.02
C SER A 395 16.25 39.15 -0.52
N ALA A 396 17.00 38.52 -1.44
CA ALA A 396 18.15 39.15 -2.08
C ALA A 396 17.74 40.39 -2.91
N ILE A 397 16.63 40.32 -3.65
CA ILE A 397 16.12 41.46 -4.41
C ILE A 397 15.68 42.58 -3.46
N GLU A 398 14.93 42.27 -2.40
CA GLU A 398 14.48 43.25 -1.41
C GLU A 398 15.64 44.00 -0.75
N THR A 399 16.71 43.30 -0.34
CA THR A 399 17.89 43.94 0.25
C THR A 399 18.61 44.91 -0.70
N THR A 400 18.42 44.78 -2.02
CA THR A 400 18.96 45.72 -3.01
C THR A 400 18.04 46.92 -3.29
N LYS A 401 16.78 46.88 -2.86
CA LYS A 401 15.87 48.03 -2.95
C LYS A 401 16.31 49.06 -1.89
N LYS A 402 16.59 50.29 -2.33
CA LYS A 402 16.89 51.39 -1.39
C LYS A 402 15.66 51.66 -0.50
N PRO A 403 15.82 51.84 0.83
CA PRO A 403 14.70 52.24 1.67
C PRO A 403 14.14 53.57 1.16
N GLN A 404 12.85 53.59 0.83
CA GLN A 404 12.12 54.83 0.61
C GLN A 404 11.72 55.36 2.00
N TYR A 405 12.40 56.43 2.43
CA TYR A 405 12.05 57.18 3.64
C TYR A 405 11.02 58.26 3.34
#